data_AF-A0A3M1K983-F1
#
_entry.id   AF-A0A3M1K983-F1
#
_cell.length_a   1.000
_cell.length_b   1.000
_cell.length_c   1.000
_cell.angle_alpha   90.00
_cell.angle_beta   90.00
_cell.angle_gamma   90.00
#
_symmetry.space_group_name_H-M   'P 1'
#
loop_
_entity.id
_entity.type
_entity.pdbx_description
1 polymer ?
#
loop_
_entity_poly.entity_id
_entity_poly.type
_entity_poly.pdbx_seq_one_letter_code
_entity_poly.pdbx_strand_id
1 'polypeptide(L)'
;DWVRRAPLELAELVLMAREHYLKGDYFGASTWYQKCAYYSPRLKDEELKWALKKELTGFAMHNPNFIGIWKDVRKVIAENPGILQTELYKMVPYDREQVRYVTYFAEESGLLKRERSGRTYSLRLADG
;
A
#
# COMPACT_ATOMS: atom_id res chain seq x y z
N ASP A 1 6.77 11.39 -17.86
CA ASP A 1 7.10 11.01 -16.47
C ASP A 1 6.63 12.12 -15.54
N TRP A 2 5.75 11.82 -14.58
CA TRP A 2 5.15 12.81 -13.66
C TRP A 2 6.19 13.42 -12.71
N VAL A 3 7.27 12.69 -12.44
CA VAL A 3 8.39 13.09 -11.57
C VAL A 3 9.01 14.41 -11.99
N ARG A 4 9.02 14.75 -13.29
CA ARG A 4 9.55 16.02 -13.80
C ARG A 4 8.74 17.25 -13.37
N ARG A 5 7.48 17.06 -12.96
CA ARG A 5 6.60 18.13 -12.46
C ARG A 5 6.54 18.16 -10.93
N ALA A 6 7.15 17.17 -10.26
CA ALA A 6 7.11 17.07 -8.81
C ALA A 6 8.08 18.06 -8.16
N PRO A 7 7.84 18.48 -6.90
CA PRO A 7 8.85 19.16 -6.10
C PRO A 7 10.16 18.36 -6.09
N LEU A 8 11.30 19.05 -6.13
CA LEU A 8 12.63 18.42 -6.25
C LEU A 8 12.85 17.33 -5.18
N GLU A 9 12.50 17.62 -3.92
CA GLU A 9 12.60 16.66 -2.81
C GLU A 9 11.81 15.38 -3.10
N LEU A 10 10.57 15.49 -3.58
CA LEU A 10 9.78 14.31 -3.92
C LEU A 10 10.37 13.57 -5.13
N ALA A 11 10.83 14.30 -6.14
CA ALA A 11 11.42 13.71 -7.32
C ALA A 11 12.65 12.87 -6.97
N GLU A 12 13.53 13.37 -6.10
CA GLU A 12 14.71 12.64 -5.60
C GLU A 12 14.31 11.37 -4.85
N LEU A 13 13.34 11.45 -3.92
CA LEU A 13 12.86 10.29 -3.19
C LEU A 13 12.34 9.18 -4.13
N VAL A 14 11.57 9.57 -5.14
CA VAL A 14 11.01 8.65 -6.14
C VAL A 14 12.11 8.03 -7.00
N LEU A 15 13.07 8.83 -7.46
CA LEU A 15 14.17 8.33 -8.29
C LEU A 15 15.04 7.32 -7.53
N MET A 16 15.34 7.59 -6.25
CA MET A 16 16.03 6.63 -5.39
C MET A 16 15.24 5.34 -5.22
N ALA A 17 13.92 5.44 -4.97
CA ALA A 17 13.07 4.26 -4.85
C ALA A 17 13.08 3.39 -6.12
N ARG A 18 12.96 4.03 -7.29
CA ARG A 18 13.02 3.36 -8.60
C ARG A 18 14.38 2.71 -8.86
N GLU A 19 15.48 3.37 -8.49
CA GLU A 19 16.82 2.81 -8.67
C GLU A 19 17.00 1.49 -7.89
N HIS A 20 16.62 1.47 -6.62
CA HIS A 20 16.63 0.25 -5.82
C HIS A 20 15.71 -0.82 -6.40
N TYR A 21 14.50 -0.43 -6.84
CA TYR A 21 13.54 -1.35 -7.44
C TYR A 21 14.09 -2.01 -8.71
N LEU A 22 14.70 -1.23 -9.61
CA LEU A 22 15.32 -1.74 -10.85
C LEU A 22 16.48 -2.70 -10.59
N LYS A 23 17.15 -2.58 -9.44
CA LYS A 23 18.21 -3.49 -8.98
C LYS A 23 17.68 -4.75 -8.29
N GLY A 24 16.36 -4.88 -8.13
CA GLY A 24 15.74 -5.97 -7.36
C GLY A 24 15.88 -5.81 -5.84
N ASP A 25 16.36 -4.66 -5.36
CA ASP A 25 16.44 -4.35 -3.94
C ASP A 25 15.09 -3.81 -3.44
N TYR A 26 14.15 -4.74 -3.20
CA TYR A 26 12.82 -4.42 -2.71
C TYR A 26 12.82 -3.78 -1.32
N PHE A 27 13.80 -4.10 -0.47
CA PHE A 27 13.92 -3.51 0.85
C PHE A 27 14.29 -2.04 0.75
N GLY A 28 15.37 -1.73 0.02
CA GLY A 28 15.78 -0.36 -0.24
C GLY A 28 14.69 0.45 -0.94
N ALA A 29 14.04 -0.13 -1.95
CA ALA A 29 12.91 0.50 -2.62
C ALA A 29 11.76 0.82 -1.65
N SER A 30 11.42 -0.12 -0.75
CA SER A 30 10.38 0.09 0.28
C SER A 30 10.74 1.24 1.22
N THR A 31 12.00 1.34 1.65
CA THR A 31 12.47 2.43 2.51
C THR A 31 12.28 3.80 1.85
N TRP A 32 12.60 3.93 0.56
CA TRP A 32 12.43 5.21 -0.15
C TRP A 32 10.97 5.51 -0.49
N TYR A 33 10.19 4.51 -0.89
CA TYR A 33 8.75 4.70 -1.12
C TYR A 33 7.99 5.06 0.17
N GLN A 34 8.43 4.56 1.33
CA GLN A 34 7.87 4.99 2.62
C GLN A 34 8.09 6.49 2.86
N LYS A 35 9.28 7.02 2.54
CA LYS A 35 9.55 8.47 2.60
C LYS A 35 8.65 9.25 1.64
N CYS A 36 8.40 8.72 0.43
CA CYS A 36 7.45 9.32 -0.51
C CYS A 36 6.02 9.38 0.07
N ALA A 37 5.57 8.29 0.72
CA ALA A 37 4.26 8.24 1.38
C ALA A 37 4.15 9.29 2.51
N TYR A 38 5.20 9.47 3.32
CA TYR A 38 5.25 10.52 4.34
C TYR A 38 5.30 11.94 3.75
N TYR A 39 5.80 12.09 2.53
CA TYR A 39 5.77 13.36 1.80
C TYR A 39 4.36 13.71 1.29
N SER A 40 3.55 12.71 0.93
CA SER A 40 2.23 12.88 0.28
C SER A 40 1.30 13.92 0.92
N PRO A 41 1.20 14.07 2.26
CA PRO A 41 0.35 15.10 2.87
C PRO A 41 0.78 16.54 2.57
N ARG A 42 2.05 16.77 2.18
CA ARG A 42 2.59 18.08 1.83
C ARG A 42 2.25 18.51 0.40
N LEU A 43 1.89 17.55 -0.46
CA LEU A 43 1.46 17.86 -1.82
C LEU A 43 0.12 18.61 -1.77
N LYS A 44 0.03 19.71 -2.53
CA LYS A 44 -1.23 20.43 -2.76
C LYS A 44 -1.86 20.08 -4.09
N ASP A 45 -1.05 19.62 -5.03
CA ASP A 45 -1.47 19.20 -6.36
C ASP A 45 -2.07 17.78 -6.29
N GLU A 46 -3.35 17.68 -6.58
CA GLU A 46 -4.09 16.41 -6.56
C GLU A 46 -3.67 15.46 -7.69
N GLU A 47 -3.22 15.97 -8.85
CA GLU A 47 -2.69 15.11 -9.91
C GLU A 47 -1.39 14.44 -9.46
N LEU A 48 -0.50 15.20 -8.80
CA LEU A 48 0.74 14.66 -8.27
C LEU A 48 0.49 13.67 -7.13
N LYS A 49 -0.48 13.92 -6.26
CA LYS A 49 -0.91 12.94 -5.24
C LYS A 49 -1.39 11.65 -5.89
N TRP A 50 -2.25 11.77 -6.90
CA TRP A 50 -2.76 10.60 -7.62
C TRP A 50 -1.65 9.83 -8.32
N ALA A 51 -0.72 10.52 -8.98
CA ALA A 51 0.42 9.91 -9.65
C ALA A 51 1.34 9.17 -8.67
N LEU A 52 1.66 9.81 -7.53
CA LEU A 52 2.45 9.18 -6.47
C LEU A 52 1.73 7.95 -5.90
N LYS A 53 0.44 8.08 -5.60
CA LYS A 53 -0.38 6.97 -5.10
C LYS A 53 -0.37 5.79 -6.06
N LYS A 54 -0.58 6.03 -7.35
CA LYS A 54 -0.55 5.00 -8.40
C LYS A 54 0.81 4.31 -8.46
N GLU A 55 1.89 5.05 -8.32
CA GLU A 55 3.26 4.50 -8.29
C GLU A 55 3.50 3.61 -7.06
N LEU A 56 3.12 4.07 -5.87
CA LEU A 56 3.22 3.30 -4.64
C LEU A 56 2.40 1.99 -4.72
N THR A 57 1.18 2.05 -5.24
CA THR A 57 0.33 0.87 -5.46
C THR A 57 0.99 -0.10 -6.45
N GLY A 58 1.53 0.41 -7.56
CA GLY A 58 2.24 -0.41 -8.55
C GLY A 58 3.48 -1.10 -7.98
N PHE A 59 4.22 -0.43 -7.10
CA PHE A 59 5.35 -1.04 -6.39
C PHE A 59 4.89 -2.11 -5.39
N ALA A 60 3.87 -1.80 -4.57
CA ALA A 60 3.38 -2.71 -3.53
C ALA A 60 3.00 -4.08 -4.13
N MET A 61 2.36 -4.09 -5.30
CA MET A 61 1.96 -5.33 -5.98
C MET A 61 3.12 -6.23 -6.42
N HIS A 62 4.33 -5.70 -6.58
CA HIS A 62 5.53 -6.46 -6.92
C HIS A 62 6.42 -6.76 -5.71
N ASN A 63 6.12 -6.18 -4.54
CA ASN A 63 6.93 -6.30 -3.35
C ASN A 63 6.70 -7.68 -2.70
N PRO A 64 7.74 -8.53 -2.53
CA PRO A 64 7.62 -9.84 -1.89
C PRO A 64 7.01 -9.78 -0.48
N ASN A 65 7.29 -8.71 0.28
CA ASN A 65 6.71 -8.53 1.62
C ASN A 65 5.19 -8.32 1.54
N PHE A 66 4.72 -7.49 0.60
CA PHE A 66 3.29 -7.31 0.38
C PHE A 66 2.65 -8.64 -0.05
N ILE A 67 3.25 -9.34 -1.03
CA ILE A 67 2.72 -10.61 -1.56
C ILE A 67 2.58 -11.65 -0.44
N GLY A 68 3.60 -11.79 0.41
CA GLY A 68 3.59 -12.72 1.53
C GLY A 68 2.49 -12.40 2.55
N ILE A 69 2.45 -11.16 3.04
CA ILE A 69 1.45 -10.73 4.04
C ILE A 69 0.04 -10.78 3.44
N TRP A 70 -0.13 -10.35 2.19
CA TRP A 70 -1.42 -10.38 1.49
C TRP A 70 -1.95 -11.80 1.35
N LYS A 71 -1.11 -12.79 1.05
CA LYS A 71 -1.54 -14.19 0.95
C LYS A 71 -2.24 -14.67 2.22
N ASP A 72 -1.67 -14.36 3.38
CA ASP A 72 -2.21 -14.78 4.67
C ASP A 72 -3.43 -13.96 5.09
N VAL A 73 -3.37 -12.63 4.89
CA VAL A 73 -4.51 -11.73 5.13
C VAL A 73 -5.71 -12.10 4.26
N ARG A 74 -5.48 -12.36 2.96
CA ARG A 74 -6.51 -12.78 2.00
C ARG A 74 -7.16 -14.08 2.44
N LYS A 75 -6.39 -15.06 2.92
CA LYS A 75 -6.93 -16.33 3.42
C LYS A 75 -7.92 -16.10 4.56
N VAL A 76 -7.54 -15.31 5.56
CA VAL A 76 -8.41 -15.02 6.72
C VAL A 76 -9.70 -14.30 6.28
N ILE A 77 -9.60 -13.35 5.35
CA ILE A 77 -10.77 -12.61 4.83
C ILE A 77 -11.68 -13.51 3.98
N ALA A 78 -11.10 -14.44 3.20
CA ALA A 78 -11.87 -15.41 2.43
C ALA A 78 -12.68 -16.35 3.32
N GLU A 79 -12.09 -16.78 4.44
CA GLU A 79 -12.75 -17.63 5.44
C GLU A 79 -13.77 -16.86 6.29
N ASN A 80 -13.62 -15.54 6.40
CA ASN A 80 -14.47 -14.66 7.22
C ASN A 80 -14.93 -13.41 6.45
N PRO A 81 -15.79 -13.53 5.41
CA PRO A 81 -16.24 -12.37 4.65
C PRO A 81 -16.98 -11.35 5.54
N GLY A 82 -16.54 -10.10 5.51
CA GLY A 82 -17.07 -9.03 6.37
C GLY A 82 -16.41 -8.93 7.75
N ILE A 83 -15.30 -9.63 7.98
CA ILE A 83 -14.48 -9.47 9.19
C ILE A 83 -14.09 -8.01 9.41
N LEU A 84 -14.15 -7.56 10.66
CA LEU A 84 -13.65 -6.24 11.01
C LEU A 84 -12.13 -6.23 10.98
N GLN A 85 -11.52 -5.17 10.46
CA GLN A 85 -10.07 -5.00 10.41
C GLN A 85 -9.41 -5.08 11.81
N THR A 86 -10.15 -4.74 12.88
CA THR A 86 -9.68 -4.88 14.26
C THR A 86 -9.56 -6.34 14.71
N GLU A 87 -10.43 -7.21 14.19
CA GLU A 87 -10.36 -8.66 14.43
C GLU A 87 -9.30 -9.30 13.55
N LEU A 88 -9.14 -8.85 12.30
CA LEU A 88 -8.05 -9.29 11.42
C LEU A 88 -6.67 -9.13 12.09
N TYR A 89 -6.42 -8.02 12.79
CA TYR A 89 -5.15 -7.81 13.52
C TYR A 89 -4.83 -8.89 14.56
N LYS A 90 -5.84 -9.63 15.05
CA LYS A 90 -5.66 -10.70 16.04
C LYS A 90 -5.45 -12.07 15.40
N MET A 91 -5.76 -12.21 14.11
CA MET A 91 -5.80 -13.49 13.39
C MET A 91 -4.58 -13.73 12.50
N VAL A 92 -3.74 -12.71 12.32
CA VAL A 92 -2.54 -12.81 11.49
C VAL A 92 -1.30 -12.46 12.31
N PRO A 93 -0.14 -13.08 12.03
CA PRO A 93 1.09 -12.87 12.80
C PRO A 93 1.85 -11.62 12.35
N TYR A 94 1.15 -10.52 12.10
CA TYR A 94 1.71 -9.27 11.58
C TYR A 94 1.31 -8.09 12.46
N ASP A 95 2.16 -7.08 12.50
CA ASP A 95 1.82 -5.86 13.23
C ASP A 95 0.68 -5.08 12.53
N ARG A 96 0.09 -4.14 13.25
CA ARG A 96 -1.05 -3.36 12.73
C ARG A 96 -0.68 -2.51 11.53
N GLU A 97 0.56 -2.02 11.45
CA GLU A 97 1.02 -1.16 10.35
C GLU A 97 1.16 -1.98 9.06
N GLN A 98 1.75 -3.16 9.14
CA GLN A 98 1.85 -4.13 8.05
C GLN A 98 0.46 -4.51 7.52
N VAL A 99 -0.48 -4.85 8.40
CA VAL A 99 -1.84 -5.21 8.00
C VAL A 99 -2.57 -4.01 7.38
N ARG A 100 -2.41 -2.79 7.94
CA ARG A 100 -2.96 -1.56 7.35
C ARG A 100 -2.40 -1.28 5.97
N TYR A 101 -1.08 -1.38 5.82
CA TYR A 101 -0.39 -1.18 4.56
C TYR A 101 -0.94 -2.12 3.49
N VAL A 102 -1.00 -3.43 3.80
CA VAL A 102 -1.48 -4.43 2.85
C VAL A 102 -2.96 -4.26 2.52
N THR A 103 -3.82 -4.07 3.52
CA THR A 103 -5.26 -3.85 3.28
C THR A 103 -5.54 -2.56 2.51
N TYR A 104 -4.73 -1.51 2.72
CA TYR A 104 -4.81 -0.27 1.94
C TYR A 104 -4.47 -0.53 0.47
N PHE A 105 -3.29 -1.08 0.19
CA PHE A 105 -2.86 -1.29 -1.21
C PHE A 105 -3.65 -2.39 -1.93
N ALA A 106 -4.19 -3.38 -1.20
CA ALA A 106 -5.12 -4.35 -1.76
C ALA A 106 -6.43 -3.69 -2.20
N GLU A 107 -6.96 -2.72 -1.45
CA GLU A 107 -8.12 -1.94 -1.89
C GLU A 107 -7.80 -1.06 -3.10
N GLU A 108 -6.68 -0.34 -3.05
CA GLU A 108 -6.24 0.50 -4.17
C GLU A 108 -5.96 -0.30 -5.45
N SER A 109 -5.64 -1.58 -5.32
CA SER A 109 -5.43 -2.51 -6.45
C SER A 109 -6.70 -3.28 -6.85
N GLY A 110 -7.85 -3.00 -6.23
CA GLY A 110 -9.12 -3.66 -6.53
C GLY A 110 -9.20 -5.12 -6.09
N LEU A 111 -8.35 -5.57 -5.16
CA LEU A 111 -8.35 -6.93 -4.61
C LEU A 111 -9.22 -7.06 -3.35
N LEU A 112 -9.50 -5.94 -2.70
CA LEU A 112 -10.21 -5.85 -1.43
C LEU A 112 -11.22 -4.71 -1.48
N LYS A 113 -12.39 -4.90 -0.87
CA LYS A 113 -13.36 -3.85 -0.56
C LYS A 113 -13.29 -3.57 0.95
N ARG A 114 -13.07 -2.30 1.35
CA ARG A 114 -13.15 -1.87 2.75
C ARG A 114 -14.36 -0.97 2.95
N GLU A 115 -15.34 -1.45 3.72
CA GLU A 115 -16.53 -0.68 4.04
C GLU A 115 -16.45 -0.14 5.46
N ARG A 116 -16.65 1.16 5.66
CA ARG A 116 -16.55 1.76 7.00
C ARG A 116 -17.64 1.19 7.91
N SER A 117 -17.23 0.61 9.04
CA SER A 117 -18.08 0.08 10.10
C SER A 117 -17.70 0.73 11.43
N GLY A 118 -18.43 1.77 11.81
CA GLY A 118 -18.13 2.61 12.97
C GLY A 118 -16.76 3.28 12.87
N ARG A 119 -15.83 2.88 13.76
CA ARG A 119 -14.44 3.38 13.83
C ARG A 119 -13.42 2.51 13.08
N THR A 120 -13.86 1.47 12.39
CA THR A 120 -13.02 0.51 11.65
C THR A 120 -13.61 0.21 10.28
N TYR A 121 -13.05 -0.77 9.59
CA TYR A 121 -13.54 -1.25 8.30
C TYR A 121 -13.97 -2.71 8.39
N SER A 122 -15.07 -3.04 7.74
CA SER A 122 -15.44 -4.40 7.34
C SER A 122 -14.73 -4.75 6.04
N LEU A 123 -14.15 -5.95 5.97
CA LEU A 123 -13.28 -6.36 4.88
C LEU A 123 -13.94 -7.49 4.07
N ARG A 124 -13.98 -7.32 2.75
CA ARG A 124 -14.42 -8.37 1.82
C ARG A 124 -13.45 -8.43 0.65
N LEU A 125 -13.18 -9.63 0.14
CA LEU A 125 -12.46 -9.73 -1.13
C LEU A 125 -13.29 -9.07 -2.22
N ALA A 126 -12.63 -8.35 -3.12
CA ALA A 126 -13.31 -7.87 -4.30
C ALA A 126 -13.65 -9.09 -5.19
N ASP A 127 -14.89 -9.15 -5.64
CA ASP A 127 -15.31 -10.11 -6.66
C ASP A 127 -14.55 -9.75 -7.94
N GLY A 128 -13.77 -10.71 -8.46
CA GLY A 128 -13.16 -10.61 -9.78
C GLY A 128 -14.20 -10.85 -10.88
#